data_AF-A0A175W826-F1
#
_entry.id   AF-A0A175W826-F1
#
_cell.length_a   1.000
_cell.length_b   1.000
_cell.length_c   1.000
_cell.angle_alpha   90.00
_cell.angle_beta   90.00
_cell.angle_gamma   90.00
#
_symmetry.space_group_name_H-M   'P 1'
#
loop_
_entity.id
_entity.type
_entity.pdbx_description
1 polymer ?
#
loop_
_entity_poly.entity_id
_entity_poly.type
_entity_poly.pdbx_seq_one_letter_code
_entity_poly.pdbx_strand_id
1 'polypeptide(L)'
;MLGFATGDCPTDQRDIGNAVELMVAIISLAIAFCAEYMVNSVSALTAGHSAISAEFVWLILLPIVGNAAEHATAVTVAVKDKMDLVIGVVVGLSMQIALFVIPLLVAVLFVAMFPVNYFIADGKSHWLEGMLLICLDAPLLSMVRVFSQFPPLFFCSYAIGEKE
;
A
#
# COMPACT_ATOMS: atom_id res chain seq x y z
N MET A 1 20.34 -7.42 -7.43
CA MET A 1 21.40 -7.69 -8.43
C MET A 1 20.87 -7.43 -9.84
N LEU A 2 20.72 -6.16 -10.24
CA LEU A 2 20.62 -5.80 -11.65
C LEU A 2 21.70 -4.73 -11.86
N GLY A 3 22.88 -5.21 -12.24
CA GLY A 3 24.02 -4.36 -12.54
C GLY A 3 23.73 -3.61 -13.82
N PHE A 4 23.46 -2.30 -13.70
CA PHE A 4 23.62 -1.39 -14.82
C PHE A 4 25.09 -1.40 -15.17
N ALA A 5 25.43 -2.14 -16.23
CA ALA A 5 26.75 -2.09 -16.85
C ALA A 5 26.96 -0.64 -17.29
N THR A 6 27.74 0.09 -16.51
CA THR A 6 28.31 1.37 -16.91
C THR A 6 29.27 1.08 -18.06
N GLY A 7 28.74 1.10 -19.28
CA GLY A 7 29.54 1.09 -20.50
C GLY A 7 30.51 2.25 -20.46
N ASP A 8 31.79 1.92 -20.57
CA ASP A 8 32.91 2.80 -20.33
C ASP A 8 32.90 4.01 -21.28
N CYS A 9 32.59 5.18 -20.73
CA CYS A 9 33.05 6.46 -21.27
C CYS A 9 33.55 7.30 -20.09
N PRO A 10 34.82 7.71 -20.05
CA PRO A 10 35.35 8.60 -19.02
C PRO A 10 34.89 10.05 -19.29
N THR A 11 33.59 10.26 -19.39
CA THR A 11 33.00 11.51 -18.91
C THR A 11 32.86 11.36 -17.41
N ASP A 12 33.50 12.26 -16.65
CA ASP A 12 33.66 12.24 -15.19
C ASP A 12 32.47 11.56 -14.48
N GLN A 13 32.73 10.47 -13.73
CA GLN A 13 31.72 9.77 -12.92
C GLN A 13 30.95 10.76 -12.00
N ARG A 14 31.58 11.89 -11.68
CA ARG A 14 30.98 13.02 -10.95
C ARG A 14 29.90 13.76 -11.74
N ASP A 15 30.05 13.91 -13.05
CA ASP A 15 29.03 14.55 -13.91
C ASP A 15 27.77 13.68 -13.99
N ILE A 16 27.91 12.36 -14.04
CA ILE A 16 26.76 11.44 -14.00
C ILE A 16 26.04 11.56 -12.64
N GLY A 17 26.80 11.58 -11.53
CA GLY A 17 26.24 11.79 -10.19
C GLY A 17 25.47 13.11 -10.08
N ASN A 18 26.09 14.23 -10.47
CA ASN A 18 25.48 15.56 -10.47
C ASN A 18 24.24 15.60 -11.40
N ALA A 19 24.29 14.93 -12.56
CA ALA A 19 23.16 14.86 -13.49
C ALA A 19 21.97 14.07 -12.91
N VAL A 20 22.22 12.94 -12.25
CA VAL A 20 21.18 12.16 -11.57
C VAL A 20 20.60 12.93 -10.39
N GLU A 21 21.43 13.59 -9.58
CA GLU A 21 20.97 14.45 -8.48
C GLU A 21 20.08 15.59 -8.98
N LEU A 22 20.50 16.27 -10.05
CA LEU A 22 19.70 17.33 -10.68
C LEU A 22 18.37 16.77 -11.22
N MET A 23 18.39 15.62 -11.88
CA MET A 23 17.18 14.98 -12.41
C MET A 23 16.21 14.59 -11.29
N VAL A 24 16.71 14.00 -10.19
CA VAL A 24 15.91 13.66 -9.02
C VAL A 24 15.35 14.92 -8.36
N ALA A 25 16.14 15.98 -8.22
CA ALA A 25 15.68 17.25 -7.64
C ALA A 25 14.55 17.89 -8.47
N ILE A 26 14.64 17.86 -9.81
CA ILE A 26 13.61 18.36 -10.71
C ILE A 26 12.32 17.53 -10.58
N ILE A 27 12.43 16.20 -10.51
CA ILE A 27 11.26 15.31 -10.35
C ILE A 27 10.60 15.53 -8.99
N SER A 28 11.38 15.63 -7.90
CA SER A 28 10.86 15.92 -6.56
C SER A 28 10.12 17.26 -6.51
N LEU A 29 10.63 18.29 -7.18
CA LEU A 29 9.96 19.58 -7.28
C LEU A 29 8.65 19.50 -8.08
N ALA A 30 8.64 18.76 -9.18
CA ALA A 30 7.42 18.54 -9.96
C ALA A 30 6.34 17.78 -9.16
N ILE A 31 6.74 16.79 -8.36
CA ILE A 31 5.85 16.07 -7.45
C ILE A 31 5.30 17.00 -6.38
N ALA A 32 6.12 17.88 -5.79
CA ALA A 32 5.68 18.86 -4.80
C ALA A 32 4.62 19.82 -5.36
N PHE A 33 4.83 20.37 -6.56
CA PHE A 33 3.82 21.23 -7.21
C PHE A 33 2.52 20.47 -7.51
N CYS A 34 2.60 19.23 -8.00
CA CYS A 34 1.42 18.39 -8.22
C CYS A 34 0.65 18.12 -6.92
N ALA A 35 1.36 17.88 -5.82
CA ALA A 35 0.77 17.69 -4.50
C ALA A 35 0.03 18.95 -4.01
N GLU A 36 0.59 20.15 -4.20
CA GLU A 36 -0.10 21.41 -3.87
C GLU A 36 -1.42 21.59 -4.65
N TYR A 37 -1.43 21.27 -5.96
CA TYR A 37 -2.66 21.28 -6.74
C TYR A 37 -3.70 20.25 -6.25
N MET A 38 -3.24 19.07 -5.82
CA MET A 38 -4.09 18.04 -5.25
C MET A 38 -4.69 18.49 -3.90
N VAL A 39 -3.88 19.10 -3.02
CA VAL A 39 -4.32 19.65 -1.73
C VAL A 39 -5.37 20.76 -1.93
N ASN A 40 -5.14 21.66 -2.89
CA ASN A 40 -6.09 22.72 -3.22
C ASN A 40 -7.41 22.20 -3.81
N SER A 41 -7.36 21.07 -4.52
CA SER A 41 -8.57 20.41 -5.04
C SER A 41 -9.44 19.88 -3.89
N VAL A 42 -8.82 19.27 -2.87
CA VAL A 42 -9.54 18.76 -1.69
C VAL A 42 -10.16 19.90 -0.86
N SER A 43 -9.44 21.01 -0.67
CA SER A 43 -9.97 22.16 0.07
C SER A 43 -11.12 22.86 -0.66
N ALA A 44 -11.04 23.00 -1.99
CA ALA A 44 -12.12 23.53 -2.81
C ALA A 44 -13.39 22.65 -2.78
N LEU A 45 -13.23 21.32 -2.77
CA LEU A 45 -14.35 20.38 -2.63
C LEU A 45 -15.03 20.46 -1.26
N THR A 46 -14.25 20.71 -0.21
CA THR A 46 -14.74 20.81 1.18
C THR A 46 -15.43 22.16 1.44
N ALA A 47 -15.03 23.23 0.76
CA ALA A 47 -15.62 24.57 0.94
C ALA A 47 -17.08 24.67 0.42
N GLY A 48 -17.45 23.88 -0.60
CA GLY A 48 -18.76 23.96 -1.26
C GLY A 48 -19.87 23.08 -0.65
N HIS A 49 -19.53 22.03 0.10
CA HIS A 49 -20.50 21.12 0.72
C HIS A 49 -20.09 20.79 2.16
N SER A 50 -20.89 21.22 3.15
CA SER A 50 -20.67 20.97 4.58
C SER A 50 -20.63 19.48 4.99
N ALA A 51 -20.98 18.56 4.08
CA ALA A 51 -21.17 17.15 4.41
C ALA A 51 -19.85 16.35 4.48
N ILE A 52 -18.77 16.82 3.85
CA ILE A 52 -17.52 16.07 3.79
C ILE A 52 -16.48 16.82 4.63
N SER A 53 -16.14 16.27 5.79
CA SER A 53 -15.05 16.82 6.61
C SER A 53 -13.71 16.59 5.90
N ALA A 54 -12.82 17.58 5.95
CA ALA A 54 -11.50 17.49 5.33
C ALA A 54 -10.73 16.27 5.87
N GLU A 55 -10.90 15.97 7.15
CA GLU A 55 -10.27 14.85 7.84
C GLU A 55 -10.68 13.50 7.24
N PHE A 56 -11.94 13.33 6.81
CA PHE A 56 -12.39 12.10 6.13
C PHE A 56 -11.68 11.89 4.79
N VAL A 57 -11.51 12.98 4.02
CA VAL A 57 -10.82 12.92 2.72
C VAL A 57 -9.36 12.52 2.91
N TRP A 58 -8.68 13.10 3.90
CA TRP A 58 -7.27 12.82 4.15
C TRP A 58 -7.02 11.43 4.77
N LEU A 59 -7.80 11.02 5.78
CA LEU A 59 -7.54 9.78 6.52
C LEU A 59 -8.08 8.52 5.83
N ILE A 60 -9.14 8.64 5.03
CA ILE A 60 -9.82 7.48 4.44
C ILE A 60 -9.72 7.51 2.92
N LEU A 61 -10.06 8.63 2.27
CA LEU A 61 -10.09 8.67 0.81
C LEU A 61 -8.69 8.66 0.19
N LEU A 62 -7.74 9.41 0.75
CA LEU A 62 -6.39 9.51 0.19
C LEU A 62 -5.64 8.16 0.18
N PRO A 63 -5.66 7.34 1.25
CA PRO A 63 -5.06 6.00 1.20
C PRO A 63 -5.72 5.08 0.17
N ILE A 64 -7.06 5.14 0.04
CA ILE A 64 -7.80 4.33 -0.94
C ILE A 64 -7.41 4.73 -2.37
N VAL A 65 -7.40 6.03 -2.67
CA VAL A 65 -7.04 6.54 -3.99
C VAL A 65 -5.55 6.30 -4.28
N GLY A 66 -4.67 6.42 -3.29
CA GLY A 66 -3.24 6.14 -3.42
C GLY A 66 -2.97 4.69 -3.81
N ASN A 67 -3.54 3.73 -3.08
CA ASN A 67 -3.43 2.30 -3.43
C ASN A 67 -4.05 2.02 -4.81
N ALA A 68 -5.18 2.65 -5.15
CA ALA A 68 -5.80 2.50 -6.46
C ALA A 68 -4.92 3.07 -7.60
N ALA A 69 -4.19 4.17 -7.37
CA ALA A 69 -3.29 4.77 -8.34
C ALA A 69 -2.08 3.88 -8.65
N GLU A 70 -1.57 3.12 -7.67
CA GLU A 70 -0.52 2.11 -7.89
C GLU A 70 -1.02 0.99 -8.82
N HIS A 71 -2.25 0.51 -8.62
CA HIS A 71 -2.88 -0.44 -9.53
C HIS A 71 -3.11 0.15 -10.93
N ALA A 72 -3.58 1.39 -11.03
CA ALA A 72 -3.78 2.06 -12.32
C ALA A 72 -2.45 2.25 -13.08
N THR A 73 -1.37 2.52 -12.35
CA THR A 73 -0.01 2.60 -12.90
C THR A 73 0.44 1.23 -13.41
N ALA A 74 0.24 0.16 -12.64
CA ALA A 74 0.54 -1.21 -13.08
C ALA A 74 -0.20 -1.57 -14.37
N VAL A 75 -1.49 -1.23 -14.49
CA VAL A 75 -2.29 -1.47 -15.71
C VAL A 75 -1.80 -0.64 -16.89
N THR A 76 -1.56 0.67 -16.70
CA THR A 76 -1.11 1.56 -17.78
C THR A 76 0.26 1.17 -18.32
N VAL A 77 1.14 0.66 -17.44
CA VAL A 77 2.47 0.16 -17.81
C VAL A 77 2.38 -1.24 -18.45
N ALA A 78 1.47 -2.10 -17.99
CA ALA A 78 1.23 -3.41 -18.60
C ALA A 78 0.77 -3.29 -20.06
N VAL A 79 -0.10 -2.31 -20.37
CA VAL A 79 -0.55 -2.02 -21.75
C VAL A 79 0.62 -1.55 -22.66
N LYS A 80 1.73 -1.08 -22.07
CA LYS A 80 2.94 -0.68 -22.82
C LYS A 80 3.98 -1.81 -22.95
N ASP A 81 3.60 -3.06 -22.66
CA ASP A 81 4.48 -4.25 -22.69
C ASP A 81 5.76 -4.10 -21.84
N LYS A 82 5.74 -3.24 -20.81
CA LYS A 82 6.87 -3.01 -19.89
C LYS A 82 6.74 -3.86 -18.63
N MET A 83 6.80 -5.18 -18.78
CA MET A 83 6.56 -6.11 -17.67
C MET A 83 7.57 -5.95 -16.51
N ASP A 84 8.82 -5.58 -16.78
CA ASP A 84 9.82 -5.33 -15.72
C ASP A 84 9.38 -4.23 -14.73
N LEU A 85 8.78 -3.15 -15.25
CA LEU A 85 8.22 -2.08 -14.41
C LEU A 85 6.95 -2.52 -13.67
N VAL A 86 6.11 -3.35 -14.29
CA VAL A 86 4.93 -3.94 -13.62
C VAL A 86 5.36 -4.83 -12.46
N ILE A 87 6.35 -5.70 -12.68
CA ILE A 87 6.91 -6.57 -11.64
C ILE A 87 7.47 -5.71 -10.49
N GLY A 88 8.17 -4.61 -10.79
CA GLY A 88 8.63 -3.67 -9.78
C GLY A 88 7.51 -3.14 -8.88
N VAL A 89 6.39 -2.70 -9.47
CA VAL A 89 5.21 -2.22 -8.72
C VAL A 89 4.55 -3.34 -7.91
N VAL A 90 4.36 -4.53 -8.51
CA VAL A 90 3.71 -5.69 -7.86
C VAL A 90 4.54 -6.20 -6.69
N VAL A 91 5.87 -6.29 -6.84
CA VAL A 91 6.78 -6.69 -5.77
C VAL A 91 6.78 -5.67 -4.63
N GLY A 92 6.74 -4.36 -4.95
CA GLY A 92 6.64 -3.30 -3.95
C GLY A 92 5.39 -3.44 -3.07
N LEU A 93 4.22 -3.62 -3.68
CA LEU A 93 2.96 -3.86 -2.96
C LEU A 93 3.00 -5.17 -2.14
N SER A 94 3.58 -6.23 -2.70
CA SER A 94 3.72 -7.52 -2.03
C SER A 94 4.62 -7.42 -0.79
N MET A 95 5.71 -6.65 -0.86
CA MET A 95 6.61 -6.41 0.27
C MET A 95 5.93 -5.62 1.40
N GLN A 96 5.10 -4.62 1.09
CA GLN A 96 4.35 -3.89 2.13
C GLN A 96 3.43 -4.83 2.92
N ILE A 97 2.71 -5.70 2.22
CA ILE A 97 1.86 -6.70 2.86
C ILE A 97 2.72 -7.70 3.65
N ALA A 98 3.78 -8.22 3.05
CA ALA A 98 4.62 -9.25 3.66
C ALA A 98 5.39 -8.77 4.91
N LEU A 99 5.89 -7.53 4.91
CA LEU A 99 6.73 -7.01 5.98
C LEU A 99 5.96 -6.22 7.04
N PHE A 100 4.78 -5.69 6.73
CA PHE A 100 4.00 -4.88 7.68
C PHE A 100 2.67 -5.54 8.06
N VAL A 101 1.85 -5.89 7.05
CA VAL A 101 0.50 -6.41 7.31
C VAL A 101 0.53 -7.82 7.90
N ILE A 102 1.35 -8.73 7.37
CA ILE A 102 1.45 -10.11 7.88
C ILE A 102 1.97 -10.16 9.33
N PRO A 103 3.07 -9.46 9.69
CA PRO A 103 3.55 -9.48 11.08
C PRO A 103 2.57 -8.85 12.07
N LEU A 104 1.89 -7.77 11.68
CA LEU A 104 0.84 -7.16 12.50
C LEU A 104 -0.32 -8.13 12.69
N LEU A 105 -0.74 -8.82 11.62
CA LEU A 105 -1.79 -9.84 11.69
C LEU A 105 -1.41 -10.97 12.66
N VAL A 106 -0.19 -11.49 12.56
CA VAL A 106 0.31 -12.54 13.48
C VAL A 106 0.36 -12.03 14.92
N ALA A 107 0.78 -10.79 15.15
CA ALA A 107 0.79 -10.19 16.49
C ALA A 107 -0.61 -10.02 17.07
N VAL A 108 -1.59 -9.55 16.29
CA VAL A 108 -2.99 -9.41 16.73
C VAL A 108 -3.60 -10.79 17.03
N LEU A 109 -3.35 -11.78 16.18
CA LEU A 109 -3.77 -13.18 16.42
C LEU A 109 -3.15 -13.75 17.69
N PHE A 110 -1.86 -13.47 17.92
CA PHE A 110 -1.18 -13.89 19.14
C PHE A 110 -1.78 -13.24 20.39
N VAL A 111 -2.06 -11.93 20.36
CA VAL A 111 -2.73 -11.23 21.48
C VAL A 111 -4.14 -11.74 21.68
N ALA A 112 -4.90 -12.00 20.61
CA ALA A 112 -6.27 -12.52 20.68
C ALA A 112 -6.34 -13.94 21.26
N MET A 113 -5.26 -14.72 21.17
CA MET A 113 -5.18 -16.06 21.77
C MET A 113 -5.25 -16.01 23.31
N PHE A 114 -4.70 -14.96 23.95
CA PHE A 114 -4.72 -14.86 25.42
C PHE A 114 -6.14 -14.73 26.00
N PRO A 115 -6.98 -13.73 25.60
CA PRO A 115 -8.35 -13.63 26.10
C PRO A 115 -9.19 -14.88 25.82
N VAL A 116 -9.01 -15.52 24.65
CA VAL A 116 -9.73 -16.77 24.32
C VAL A 116 -9.32 -17.90 25.28
N ASN A 117 -8.03 -18.02 25.60
CA ASN A 117 -7.56 -19.00 26.57
C ASN A 117 -8.05 -18.71 27.99
N TYR A 118 -8.12 -17.44 28.40
CA TYR A 118 -8.73 -17.04 29.67
C TYR A 118 -10.24 -17.35 29.71
N PHE A 119 -10.95 -17.14 28.61
CA PHE A 119 -12.39 -17.43 28.49
C PHE A 119 -12.70 -18.92 28.67
N ILE A 120 -11.89 -19.81 28.10
CA ILE A 120 -12.03 -21.26 28.27
C ILE A 120 -11.81 -21.67 29.74
N ALA A 121 -10.91 -20.98 30.45
CA ALA A 121 -10.58 -21.32 31.84
C ALA A 121 -11.61 -20.82 32.87
N ASP A 122 -12.21 -19.64 32.68
CA ASP A 122 -13.18 -19.09 33.65
C ASP A 122 -14.58 -19.71 33.50
N GLY A 123 -14.95 -20.19 32.31
CA GLY A 123 -16.21 -20.91 32.05
C GLY A 123 -17.49 -20.09 32.29
N LYS A 124 -17.36 -18.81 32.65
CA LYS A 124 -18.45 -17.84 32.74
C LYS A 124 -18.32 -16.87 31.59
N SER A 125 -19.43 -16.62 30.90
CA SER A 125 -19.49 -15.66 29.81
C SER A 125 -20.16 -14.38 30.28
N HIS A 126 -19.39 -13.31 30.45
CA HIS A 126 -19.97 -11.99 30.67
C HIS A 126 -20.10 -11.22 29.35
N TRP A 127 -21.10 -10.33 29.26
CA TRP A 127 -21.30 -9.45 28.10
C TRP A 127 -20.03 -8.65 27.73
N LEU A 128 -19.21 -8.31 28.72
CA LEU A 128 -17.96 -7.56 28.54
C LEU A 128 -16.87 -8.36 27.79
N GLU A 129 -16.81 -9.69 27.98
CA GLU A 129 -15.88 -10.57 27.26
C GLU A 129 -16.31 -10.76 25.81
N GLY A 130 -17.62 -10.86 25.56
CA GLY A 130 -18.17 -10.87 24.20
C GLY A 130 -17.86 -9.58 23.44
N MET A 131 -17.95 -8.42 24.11
CA MET A 131 -17.55 -7.13 23.53
C MET A 131 -16.05 -7.09 23.20
N LEU A 132 -15.19 -7.64 24.06
CA LEU A 132 -13.75 -7.71 23.81
C LEU A 132 -13.43 -8.60 22.60
N LEU A 133 -14.12 -9.74 22.45
CA LEU A 133 -13.96 -10.62 21.29
C LEU A 133 -14.40 -9.95 19.98
N ILE A 134 -15.52 -9.22 19.96
CA ILE A 134 -15.96 -8.46 18.77
C ILE A 134 -14.95 -7.36 18.43
N CYS A 135 -14.41 -6.66 19.44
CA CYS A 135 -13.39 -5.63 19.20
C CYS A 135 -12.07 -6.19 18.66
N LEU A 136 -11.70 -7.43 18.98
CA LEU A 136 -10.50 -8.09 18.44
C LEU A 136 -10.76 -8.73 17.06
N ASP A 137 -11.99 -9.17 16.80
CA ASP A 137 -12.40 -9.71 15.51
C ASP A 137 -12.62 -8.61 14.45
N ALA A 138 -13.01 -7.39 14.84
CA ALA A 138 -13.19 -6.30 13.87
C ALA A 138 -11.90 -5.92 13.09
N PRO A 139 -10.71 -5.80 13.73
CA PRO A 139 -9.43 -5.72 13.04
C PRO A 139 -9.18 -6.93 12.13
N LEU A 140 -9.52 -8.14 12.59
CA LEU A 140 -9.35 -9.35 11.79
C LEU A 140 -10.24 -9.32 10.55
N LEU A 141 -11.52 -8.97 10.67
CA LEU A 141 -12.47 -8.86 9.56
C LEU A 141 -12.06 -7.76 8.59
N SER A 142 -11.70 -6.56 9.07
CA SER A 142 -11.25 -5.47 8.19
C SER A 142 -10.01 -5.87 7.38
N MET A 143 -9.06 -6.61 7.98
CA MET A 143 -7.89 -7.12 7.29
C MET A 143 -8.22 -8.30 6.36
N VAL A 144 -9.11 -9.20 6.74
CA VAL A 144 -9.62 -10.26 5.85
C VAL A 144 -10.34 -9.67 4.64
N ARG A 145 -11.05 -8.54 4.79
CA ARG A 145 -11.60 -7.79 3.64
C ARG A 145 -10.50 -7.22 2.74
N VAL A 146 -9.38 -6.76 3.30
CA VAL A 146 -8.21 -6.36 2.50
C VAL A 146 -7.66 -7.55 1.72
N PHE A 147 -7.44 -8.70 2.34
CA PHE A 147 -7.02 -9.93 1.64
C PHE A 147 -8.06 -10.39 0.59
N SER A 148 -9.35 -10.26 0.89
CA SER A 148 -10.46 -10.58 -0.03
C SER A 148 -10.70 -9.50 -1.09
N GLN A 149 -10.01 -8.36 -1.03
CA GLN A 149 -9.95 -7.41 -2.15
C GLN A 149 -8.81 -7.76 -3.13
N PHE A 150 -7.90 -8.65 -2.71
CA PHE A 150 -6.83 -9.21 -3.55
C PHE A 150 -7.05 -10.65 -4.10
N PRO A 151 -8.26 -11.23 -4.26
CA PRO A 151 -8.41 -12.54 -4.91
C PRO A 151 -7.89 -12.57 -6.35
N PRO A 152 -7.88 -11.48 -7.16
CA PRO A 152 -7.27 -11.57 -8.48
C PRO A 152 -5.73 -11.48 -8.48
N LEU A 153 -5.02 -11.15 -7.39
CA LEU A 153 -3.54 -11.10 -7.45
C LEU A 153 -2.91 -12.49 -7.44
N PHE A 154 -3.46 -13.45 -6.68
CA PHE A 154 -2.95 -14.83 -6.74
C PHE A 154 -3.21 -15.45 -8.12
N PHE A 155 -4.35 -15.13 -8.74
CA PHE A 155 -4.65 -15.53 -10.12
C PHE A 155 -3.79 -14.79 -11.17
N CYS A 156 -3.44 -13.52 -10.94
CA CYS A 156 -2.61 -12.76 -11.88
C CYS A 156 -1.15 -13.22 -11.85
N SER A 157 -0.59 -13.52 -10.67
CA SER A 157 0.72 -14.19 -10.58
C SER A 157 0.68 -15.60 -11.17
N TYR A 158 -0.42 -16.34 -11.03
CA TYR A 158 -0.59 -17.64 -11.68
C TYR A 158 -0.64 -17.50 -13.22
N ALA A 159 -1.33 -16.48 -13.74
CA ALA A 159 -1.40 -16.20 -15.18
C ALA A 159 -0.06 -15.74 -15.79
N ILE A 160 0.82 -15.12 -15.00
CA ILE A 160 2.20 -14.81 -15.42
C ILE A 160 3.09 -16.06 -15.39
N GLY A 161 2.84 -16.99 -14.45
CA GLY A 161 3.57 -18.26 -14.35
C GLY A 161 3.22 -19.31 -15.41
N GLU A 162 2.12 -19.14 -16.15
CA GLU A 162 1.65 -20.13 -17.14
C GLU A 162 2.09 -19.83 -18.59
N LYS A 163 3.11 -18.98 -18.77
CA LYS A 163 3.71 -18.67 -20.07
C LYS A 163 5.14 -19.21 -20.25
N GLU A 164 5.54 -20.20 -19.45
CA GLU A 164 6.59 -21.19 -19.79
C GLU A 164 5.93 -22.51 -20.20
#